data_AF-A0A0N0JDM8-F1
#
_entry.id   AF-A0A0N0JDM8-F1
#
_cell.length_a   1.000
_cell.length_b   1.000
_cell.length_c   1.000
_cell.angle_alpha   90.00
_cell.angle_beta   90.00
_cell.angle_gamma   90.00
#
_symmetry.space_group_name_H-M   'P 1'
#
loop_
_entity.id
_entity.type
_entity.pdbx_description
1 polymer ?
#
loop_
_entity_poly.entity_id
_entity_poly.type
_entity_poly.pdbx_seq_one_letter_code
_entity_poly.pdbx_strand_id
1 'polypeptide(L)'
;MSIKFKKSTGGELKFAGKADSTGTVHFPAGTKQQKWTDTIKILSPGLMIGYRERPGEKYPTTAQRELLLNAASSAREIMRTAVREMDRVVFFRRPEGQAFTNIMNYHFGLATGRSPGLPATNVVDKSFSLGDLGKTDRRWALNKIRQGMLSISFHLNTGMYLIDIDNSRRTLKSGVAGTPGANEEGYATWADFGGFDKGALSAWRNGEIHVAFEMMHSGGYSAEHVARVIIHEAAHKYLGVTDKLYCWQGGYDALPFTDCIDNADSYAWAALSLNMGFLLRGIDSHDNKAYPGNIA
;
A
#
# COMPACT_ATOMS: atom_id res chain seq x y z
N MET A 1 22.26 -5.46 -21.24
CA MET A 1 22.11 -3.99 -21.12
C MET A 1 22.62 -3.58 -19.74
N SER A 2 23.57 -2.64 -19.61
CA SER A 2 24.02 -2.19 -18.28
C SER A 2 23.11 -1.05 -17.82
N ILE A 3 22.30 -1.30 -16.78
CA ILE A 3 21.44 -0.26 -16.20
C ILE A 3 22.29 0.53 -15.21
N LYS A 4 22.57 1.80 -15.54
CA LYS A 4 23.32 2.72 -14.68
C LYS A 4 22.38 3.80 -14.16
N PHE A 5 22.21 3.87 -12.84
CA PHE A 5 21.48 4.98 -12.22
C PHE A 5 22.49 5.97 -11.63
N LYS A 6 22.39 7.24 -12.04
CA LYS A 6 23.15 8.34 -11.46
C LYS A 6 22.42 8.83 -10.21
N LYS A 7 23.11 8.89 -9.07
CA LYS A 7 22.58 9.51 -7.85
C LYS A 7 22.57 11.04 -8.04
N SER A 8 21.57 11.73 -7.48
CA SER A 8 21.46 13.20 -7.58
C SER A 8 22.64 13.95 -6.93
N THR A 9 23.45 13.29 -6.11
CA THR A 9 24.64 13.85 -5.44
C THR A 9 25.97 13.38 -6.03
N GLY A 10 26.02 12.94 -7.30
CA GLY A 10 27.27 12.74 -8.03
C GLY A 10 27.99 11.40 -7.83
N GLY A 11 27.43 10.47 -7.05
CA GLY A 11 27.91 9.07 -7.00
C GLY A 11 27.20 8.18 -8.04
N GLU A 12 27.92 7.32 -8.77
CA GLU A 12 27.30 6.22 -9.51
C GLU A 12 26.68 5.22 -8.52
N LEU A 13 25.39 4.90 -8.69
CA LEU A 13 24.79 3.73 -8.07
C LEU A 13 25.25 2.51 -8.87
N LYS A 14 26.37 1.91 -8.45
CA LYS A 14 26.89 0.67 -9.03
C LYS A 14 26.07 -0.50 -8.48
N PHE A 15 25.19 -1.06 -9.31
CA PHE A 15 24.57 -2.34 -9.02
C PHE A 15 25.63 -3.43 -9.18
N ALA A 16 25.79 -4.27 -8.17
CA ALA A 16 26.75 -5.38 -8.18
C ALA A 16 26.28 -6.58 -9.02
N GLY A 17 25.42 -6.36 -10.03
CA GLY A 17 24.88 -7.41 -10.90
C GLY A 17 24.68 -6.90 -12.33
N LYS A 18 24.90 -7.76 -13.32
CA LYS A 18 24.55 -7.48 -14.71
C LYS A 18 23.14 -7.98 -14.96
N ALA A 19 22.27 -7.12 -15.49
CA ALA A 19 20.96 -7.55 -15.97
C ALA A 19 21.13 -8.47 -17.19
N ASP A 20 20.44 -9.60 -17.20
CA ASP A 20 20.36 -10.48 -18.36
C ASP A 20 19.44 -9.89 -19.45
N SER A 21 19.22 -10.63 -20.54
CA SER A 21 18.30 -10.23 -21.63
C SER A 21 16.83 -10.18 -21.20
N THR A 22 16.48 -10.71 -20.03
CA THR A 22 15.12 -10.76 -19.50
C THR A 22 14.85 -9.66 -18.46
N GLY A 23 15.83 -8.79 -18.19
CA GLY A 23 15.73 -7.76 -17.16
C GLY A 23 15.87 -8.29 -15.73
N THR A 24 16.44 -9.49 -15.57
CA THR A 24 16.71 -10.12 -14.28
C THR A 24 18.14 -9.78 -13.83
N VAL A 25 18.29 -9.38 -12.57
CA VAL A 25 19.56 -9.06 -11.91
C VAL A 25 19.76 -10.02 -10.74
N HIS A 26 20.85 -10.77 -10.76
CA HIS A 26 21.27 -11.60 -9.63
C HIS A 26 22.34 -10.89 -8.81
N PHE A 27 22.24 -10.98 -7.49
CA PHE A 27 23.24 -10.44 -6.59
C PHE A 27 24.31 -11.51 -6.26
N PRO A 28 25.61 -11.15 -6.30
CA PRO A 28 26.68 -12.04 -5.86
C PRO A 28 26.51 -12.48 -4.40
N ALA A 29 27.02 -13.67 -4.11
CA ALA A 29 27.13 -14.22 -2.77
C ALA A 29 27.85 -13.24 -1.82
N GLY A 30 27.32 -13.09 -0.60
CA GLY A 30 27.90 -12.25 0.47
C GLY A 30 27.52 -10.77 0.43
N THR A 31 26.64 -10.34 -0.49
CA THR A 31 26.16 -8.94 -0.51
C THR A 31 25.08 -8.70 0.58
N LYS A 32 25.07 -7.50 1.17
CA LYS A 32 24.07 -7.13 2.21
C LYS A 32 22.61 -7.27 1.73
N GLN A 33 22.39 -7.21 0.42
CA GLN A 33 21.08 -7.36 -0.23
C GLN A 33 20.53 -8.80 -0.15
N GLN A 34 21.39 -9.81 0.02
CA GLN A 34 20.97 -11.22 0.19
C GLN A 34 20.17 -11.50 1.47
N LYS A 35 20.02 -10.51 2.38
CA LYS A 35 19.24 -10.72 3.60
C LYS A 35 17.79 -11.13 3.30
N TRP A 36 17.21 -10.62 2.21
CA TRP A 36 15.79 -10.84 1.88
C TRP A 36 15.58 -11.41 0.48
N THR A 37 16.36 -10.96 -0.51
CA THR A 37 16.22 -11.37 -1.91
C THR A 37 17.61 -11.54 -2.55
N ASP A 38 17.81 -12.55 -3.38
CA ASP A 38 19.03 -12.69 -4.19
C ASP A 38 18.80 -12.35 -5.67
N THR A 39 17.53 -12.20 -6.04
CA THR A 39 17.10 -12.01 -7.42
C THR A 39 16.14 -10.84 -7.50
N ILE A 40 16.40 -9.93 -8.43
CA ILE A 40 15.52 -8.82 -8.80
C ILE A 40 15.09 -8.99 -10.24
N LYS A 41 13.81 -8.79 -10.52
CA LYS A 41 13.26 -8.86 -11.86
C LYS A 41 12.35 -7.68 -12.15
N ILE A 42 12.59 -7.03 -13.29
CA ILE A 42 11.70 -5.99 -13.81
C ILE A 42 10.57 -6.68 -14.58
N LEU A 43 9.33 -6.56 -14.10
CA LEU A 43 8.15 -7.12 -14.77
C LEU A 43 7.52 -6.12 -15.74
N SER A 44 7.58 -4.83 -15.42
CA SER A 44 7.13 -3.72 -16.29
C SER A 44 7.85 -2.42 -15.90
N PRO A 45 7.75 -1.34 -16.69
CA PRO A 45 8.30 -0.04 -16.30
C PRO A 45 7.82 0.46 -14.93
N GLY A 46 6.65 0.03 -14.47
CA GLY A 46 6.07 0.41 -13.18
C GLY A 46 6.15 -0.66 -12.09
N LEU A 47 6.76 -1.82 -12.35
CA LEU A 47 6.84 -2.92 -11.38
C LEU A 47 8.16 -3.67 -11.47
N MET A 48 8.87 -3.68 -10.35
CA MET A 48 9.98 -4.57 -10.08
C MET A 48 9.63 -5.49 -8.93
N ILE A 49 10.12 -6.72 -8.98
CA ILE A 49 9.97 -7.70 -7.91
C ILE A 49 11.33 -8.15 -7.41
N GLY A 50 11.43 -8.42 -6.11
CA GLY A 50 12.57 -9.07 -5.48
C GLY A 50 12.13 -10.38 -4.86
N TYR A 51 12.90 -11.44 -5.06
CA TYR A 51 12.62 -12.76 -4.48
C TYR A 51 13.91 -13.56 -4.32
N ARG A 52 13.78 -14.76 -3.75
CA ARG A 52 14.87 -15.73 -3.65
C ARG A 52 14.71 -16.85 -4.65
N GLU A 53 15.67 -16.98 -5.55
CA GLU A 53 15.69 -18.06 -6.53
C GLU A 53 16.21 -19.36 -5.89
N ARG A 54 15.61 -20.49 -6.26
CA ARG A 54 16.03 -21.81 -5.82
C ARG A 54 16.51 -22.62 -7.03
N PRO A 55 17.61 -23.39 -6.90
CA PRO A 55 18.11 -24.20 -8.00
C PRO A 55 17.02 -25.13 -8.57
N GLY A 56 16.81 -25.06 -9.88
CA GLY A 56 15.84 -25.92 -10.59
C GLY A 56 14.38 -25.47 -10.53
N GLU A 57 14.07 -24.37 -9.84
CA GLU A 57 12.70 -23.87 -9.72
C GLU A 57 12.44 -22.63 -10.59
N LYS A 58 11.36 -22.65 -11.37
CA LYS A 58 10.88 -21.48 -12.11
C LYS A 58 10.01 -20.61 -11.20
N TYR A 59 10.62 -19.66 -10.50
CA TYR A 59 9.92 -18.77 -9.57
C TYR A 59 10.18 -17.27 -9.85
N PRO A 60 9.17 -16.39 -9.67
CA PRO A 60 7.76 -16.73 -9.57
C PRO A 60 7.27 -17.40 -10.86
N THR A 61 6.22 -18.21 -10.75
CA THR A 61 5.58 -18.84 -11.92
C THR A 61 4.99 -17.78 -12.86
N THR A 62 4.63 -18.17 -14.08
CA THR A 62 3.99 -17.23 -15.03
C THR A 62 2.70 -16.64 -14.45
N ALA A 63 1.85 -17.49 -13.87
CA ALA A 63 0.59 -17.05 -13.25
C ALA A 63 0.81 -16.10 -12.06
N GLN A 64 1.81 -16.36 -11.21
CA GLN A 64 2.17 -15.44 -10.12
C GLN A 64 2.64 -14.08 -10.66
N ARG A 65 3.45 -14.05 -11.72
CA ARG A 65 3.89 -12.79 -12.34
C ARG A 65 2.74 -12.01 -12.94
N GLU A 66 1.82 -12.69 -13.62
CA GLU A 66 0.62 -12.07 -14.19
C GLU A 66 -0.28 -11.48 -13.10
N LEU A 67 -0.51 -12.22 -12.00
CA LEU A 67 -1.25 -11.73 -10.85
C LEU A 67 -0.61 -10.45 -10.28
N LEU A 68 0.70 -10.45 -10.05
CA LEU A 68 1.42 -9.28 -9.52
C LEU A 68 1.38 -8.08 -10.48
N LEU A 69 1.49 -8.31 -11.80
CA LEU A 69 1.38 -7.26 -12.80
C LEU A 69 -0.01 -6.62 -12.82
N ASN A 70 -1.05 -7.45 -12.80
CA ASN A 70 -2.44 -7.01 -12.77
C ASN A 70 -2.73 -6.28 -11.47
N ALA A 71 -2.33 -6.82 -10.32
CA ALA A 71 -2.51 -6.20 -9.02
C ALA A 71 -1.81 -4.84 -8.90
N ALA A 72 -0.56 -4.75 -9.37
CA ALA A 72 0.16 -3.48 -9.47
C ALA A 72 -0.59 -2.46 -10.35
N SER A 73 -1.18 -2.90 -11.45
CA SER A 73 -2.00 -2.03 -12.30
C SER A 73 -3.28 -1.57 -11.60
N SER A 74 -3.99 -2.49 -10.96
CA SER A 74 -5.21 -2.19 -10.20
C SER A 74 -4.92 -1.26 -9.02
N ALA A 75 -3.83 -1.46 -8.28
CA ALA A 75 -3.46 -0.59 -7.15
C ALA A 75 -3.24 0.87 -7.59
N ARG A 76 -2.57 1.07 -8.73
CA ARG A 76 -2.41 2.41 -9.32
C ARG A 76 -3.75 3.02 -9.70
N GLU A 77 -4.62 2.26 -10.36
CA GLU A 77 -5.92 2.78 -10.82
C GLU A 77 -6.85 3.10 -9.66
N ILE A 78 -6.98 2.19 -8.68
CA ILE A 78 -7.76 2.39 -7.46
C ILE A 78 -7.34 3.69 -6.76
N MET A 79 -6.03 3.90 -6.58
CA MET A 79 -5.54 5.11 -5.93
C MET A 79 -5.73 6.37 -6.76
N ARG A 80 -5.66 6.31 -8.10
CA ARG A 80 -5.99 7.46 -8.96
C ARG A 80 -7.47 7.82 -8.85
N THR A 81 -8.36 6.84 -8.88
CA THR A 81 -9.79 7.06 -8.74
C THR A 81 -10.12 7.63 -7.36
N ALA A 82 -9.56 7.05 -6.30
CA ALA A 82 -9.72 7.56 -4.94
C ALA A 82 -9.26 9.02 -4.80
N VAL A 83 -8.08 9.37 -5.32
CA VAL A 83 -7.59 10.75 -5.32
C VAL A 83 -8.52 11.67 -6.12
N ARG A 84 -9.04 11.23 -7.26
CA ARG A 84 -9.98 12.01 -8.08
C ARG A 84 -11.29 12.29 -7.33
N GLU A 85 -11.83 11.31 -6.61
CA GLU A 85 -13.02 11.51 -5.78
C GLU A 85 -12.75 12.45 -4.60
N MET A 86 -11.58 12.33 -3.96
CA MET A 86 -11.16 13.27 -2.92
C MET A 86 -10.97 14.69 -3.48
N ASP A 87 -10.37 14.85 -4.67
CA ASP A 87 -10.19 16.14 -5.35
C ASP A 87 -11.54 16.80 -5.65
N ARG A 88 -12.51 16.03 -6.14
CA ARG A 88 -13.87 16.49 -6.41
C ARG A 88 -14.48 17.19 -5.20
N VAL A 89 -14.38 16.58 -4.02
CA VAL A 89 -14.94 17.12 -2.78
C VAL A 89 -14.05 18.20 -2.17
N VAL A 90 -12.77 17.94 -1.99
CA VAL A 90 -11.86 18.80 -1.22
C VAL A 90 -11.36 19.99 -2.03
N PHE A 91 -10.88 19.74 -3.25
CA PHE A 91 -10.25 20.77 -4.07
C PHE A 91 -11.28 21.55 -4.87
N PHE A 92 -12.19 20.86 -5.55
CA PHE A 92 -13.26 21.47 -6.35
C PHE A 92 -14.50 21.84 -5.54
N ARG A 93 -14.50 21.57 -4.23
CA ARG A 93 -15.58 21.95 -3.29
C ARG A 93 -16.95 21.46 -3.73
N ARG A 94 -17.03 20.30 -4.39
CA ARG A 94 -18.31 19.68 -4.72
C ARG A 94 -18.95 19.10 -3.45
N PRO A 95 -20.29 19.11 -3.35
CA PRO A 95 -20.99 18.44 -2.26
C PRO A 95 -20.59 16.97 -2.14
N GLU A 96 -20.54 16.47 -0.92
CA GLU A 96 -20.33 15.04 -0.69
C GLU A 96 -21.55 14.24 -1.15
N GLY A 97 -21.33 13.26 -2.02
CA GLY A 97 -22.36 12.27 -2.33
C GLY A 97 -22.55 11.30 -1.16
N GLN A 98 -23.75 10.72 -1.02
CA GLN A 98 -24.06 9.79 0.06
C GLN A 98 -23.04 8.63 0.18
N ALA A 99 -22.62 8.06 -0.96
CA ALA A 99 -21.61 7.00 -0.97
C ALA A 99 -20.27 7.48 -0.39
N PHE A 100 -19.78 8.64 -0.84
CA PHE A 100 -18.55 9.24 -0.33
C PHE A 100 -18.63 9.50 1.18
N THR A 101 -19.72 10.12 1.65
CA THR A 101 -19.95 10.36 3.08
C THR A 101 -19.95 9.07 3.88
N ASN A 102 -20.62 8.01 3.40
CA ASN A 102 -20.65 6.71 4.06
C ASN A 102 -19.25 6.10 4.17
N ILE A 103 -18.45 6.17 3.09
CA ILE A 103 -17.08 5.65 3.04
C ILE A 103 -16.18 6.38 4.03
N MET A 104 -16.20 7.72 4.02
CA MET A 104 -15.40 8.54 4.93
C MET A 104 -15.83 8.35 6.39
N ASN A 105 -17.12 8.23 6.64
CA ASN A 105 -17.65 8.01 7.98
C ASN A 105 -17.22 6.65 8.53
N TYR A 106 -17.21 5.60 7.69
CA TYR A 106 -16.87 4.26 8.10
C TYR A 106 -15.36 4.07 8.31
N HIS A 107 -14.54 4.32 7.28
CA HIS A 107 -13.09 4.04 7.31
C HIS A 107 -12.26 5.09 8.03
N PHE A 108 -12.77 6.33 8.13
CA PHE A 108 -12.08 7.44 8.79
C PHE A 108 -12.80 7.96 10.03
N GLY A 109 -13.84 7.27 10.52
CA GLY A 109 -14.51 7.67 11.76
C GLY A 109 -15.17 9.05 11.70
N LEU A 110 -15.44 9.58 10.50
CA LEU A 110 -16.07 10.89 10.32
C LEU A 110 -17.61 10.83 10.49
N ALA A 111 -18.16 9.82 11.16
CA ALA A 111 -19.56 9.83 11.55
C ALA A 111 -19.78 10.75 12.78
N THR A 112 -20.96 11.35 12.89
CA THR A 112 -21.34 12.10 14.10
C THR A 112 -21.26 11.19 15.32
N GLY A 113 -20.58 11.64 16.39
CA GLY A 113 -20.44 10.89 17.63
C GLY A 113 -19.31 9.85 17.67
N ARG A 114 -18.59 9.59 16.55
CA ARG A 114 -17.46 8.65 16.50
C ARG A 114 -16.08 9.26 16.74
N SER A 115 -15.98 10.58 16.87
CA SER A 115 -14.70 11.29 17.08
C SER A 115 -14.59 11.81 18.51
N PRO A 116 -14.12 11.02 19.49
CA PRO A 116 -13.42 11.59 20.64
C PRO A 116 -12.10 12.17 20.10
N GLY A 117 -12.09 13.48 19.83
CA GLY A 117 -10.96 14.19 19.21
C GLY A 117 -11.36 15.00 17.98
N LEU A 118 -10.35 15.47 17.23
CA LEU A 118 -10.56 16.20 15.98
C LEU A 118 -11.42 15.39 14.99
N PRO A 119 -12.25 16.01 14.14
CA PRO A 119 -12.44 17.45 13.97
C PRO A 119 -13.41 18.10 14.97
N ALA A 120 -13.14 19.36 15.36
CA ALA A 120 -13.95 20.18 16.27
C ALA A 120 -15.40 20.39 15.79
N THR A 121 -15.63 20.36 14.47
CA THR A 121 -16.96 20.32 13.87
C THR A 121 -16.96 19.36 12.69
N ASN A 122 -17.97 18.49 12.62
CA ASN A 122 -18.09 17.45 11.60
C ASN A 122 -19.37 17.62 10.77
N VAL A 123 -19.55 18.80 10.20
CA VAL A 123 -20.71 19.14 9.37
C VAL A 123 -20.35 18.91 7.90
N VAL A 124 -21.11 18.04 7.24
CA VAL A 124 -21.02 17.78 5.79
C VAL A 124 -21.38 19.05 5.03
N ASP A 125 -20.60 19.40 4.01
CA ASP A 125 -20.85 20.53 3.10
C ASP A 125 -21.08 21.90 3.78
N LYS A 126 -20.56 22.10 5.00
CA LYS A 126 -20.61 23.39 5.71
C LYS A 126 -20.17 24.53 4.81
N SER A 127 -20.90 25.63 4.68
CA SER A 127 -20.48 26.79 3.87
C SER A 127 -19.07 27.29 4.24
N PHE A 128 -18.29 27.74 3.26
CA PHE A 128 -16.96 28.29 3.52
C PHE A 128 -17.07 29.69 4.13
N SER A 129 -16.37 29.89 5.24
CA SER A 129 -16.14 31.20 5.84
C SER A 129 -14.65 31.43 6.03
N LEU A 130 -14.18 32.66 5.86
CA LEU A 130 -12.79 33.03 6.18
C LEU A 130 -12.45 32.75 7.64
N GLY A 131 -13.44 32.84 8.53
CA GLY A 131 -13.28 32.51 9.95
C GLY A 131 -13.10 31.01 10.23
N ASP A 132 -13.22 30.14 9.22
CA ASP A 132 -12.94 28.70 9.33
C ASP A 132 -11.51 28.34 8.91
N LEU A 133 -10.73 29.29 8.38
CA LEU A 133 -9.32 29.07 8.08
C LEU A 133 -8.56 28.69 9.36
N GLY A 134 -7.87 27.55 9.33
CA GLY A 134 -7.11 27.02 10.46
C GLY A 134 -7.93 26.19 11.45
N LYS A 135 -9.26 26.10 11.31
CA LYS A 135 -10.05 25.19 12.13
C LYS A 135 -9.86 23.75 11.68
N THR A 136 -9.80 22.86 12.67
CA THR A 136 -9.79 21.41 12.48
C THR A 136 -11.22 20.91 12.28
N ASP A 137 -11.85 21.24 11.16
CA ASP A 137 -13.19 20.78 10.80
C ASP A 137 -13.18 19.57 9.83
N ARG A 138 -14.35 19.12 9.38
CA ARG A 138 -14.49 18.04 8.40
C ARG A 138 -13.65 18.28 7.14
N ARG A 139 -13.54 19.51 6.65
CA ARG A 139 -12.75 19.82 5.44
C ARG A 139 -11.27 19.66 5.71
N TRP A 140 -10.80 20.11 6.86
CA TRP A 140 -9.43 19.87 7.29
C TRP A 140 -9.14 18.37 7.34
N ALA A 141 -10.04 17.57 7.92
CA ALA A 141 -9.92 16.12 7.99
C ALA A 141 -9.86 15.46 6.61
N LEU A 142 -10.79 15.80 5.71
CA LEU A 142 -10.80 15.30 4.33
C LEU A 142 -9.54 15.70 3.57
N ASN A 143 -9.02 16.91 3.78
CA ASN A 143 -7.77 17.33 3.14
C ASN A 143 -6.56 16.53 3.67
N LYS A 144 -6.54 16.15 4.95
CA LYS A 144 -5.51 15.26 5.50
C LYS A 144 -5.54 13.88 4.86
N ILE A 145 -6.74 13.28 4.78
CA ILE A 145 -6.94 11.99 4.11
C ILE A 145 -6.50 12.08 2.64
N ARG A 146 -6.91 13.14 1.93
CA ARG A 146 -6.54 13.39 0.54
C ARG A 146 -5.02 13.47 0.36
N GLN A 147 -4.32 14.19 1.23
CA GLN A 147 -2.85 14.29 1.18
C GLN A 147 -2.19 12.91 1.33
N GLY A 148 -2.70 12.07 2.24
CA GLY A 148 -2.25 10.68 2.38
C GLY A 148 -2.47 9.86 1.11
N MET A 149 -3.69 9.88 0.56
CA MET A 149 -4.00 9.18 -0.68
C MET A 149 -3.18 9.67 -1.88
N LEU A 150 -2.95 10.98 -1.98
CA LEU A 150 -2.14 11.58 -3.05
C LEU A 150 -0.68 11.12 -2.96
N SER A 151 -0.12 11.05 -1.74
CA SER A 151 1.24 10.55 -1.52
C SER A 151 1.38 9.09 -1.96
N ILE A 152 0.48 8.22 -1.50
CA ILE A 152 0.46 6.81 -1.92
C ILE A 152 0.32 6.70 -3.44
N SER A 153 -0.64 7.42 -4.03
CA SER A 153 -0.87 7.41 -5.48
C SER A 153 0.35 7.84 -6.27
N PHE A 154 1.03 8.91 -5.87
CA PHE A 154 2.27 9.37 -6.49
C PHE A 154 3.32 8.24 -6.52
N HIS A 155 3.56 7.60 -5.37
CA HIS A 155 4.54 6.54 -5.28
C HIS A 155 4.20 5.32 -6.14
N LEU A 156 2.98 4.79 -6.04
CA LEU A 156 2.56 3.64 -6.84
C LEU A 156 2.65 3.90 -8.35
N ASN A 157 2.43 5.15 -8.79
CA ASN A 157 2.49 5.53 -10.21
C ASN A 157 3.91 5.82 -10.72
N THR A 158 4.87 6.12 -9.84
CA THR A 158 6.28 6.34 -10.23
C THR A 158 7.13 5.07 -10.25
N GLY A 159 6.59 3.96 -9.74
CA GLY A 159 7.20 2.64 -9.77
C GLY A 159 7.08 1.94 -8.43
N MET A 160 6.79 0.64 -8.48
CA MET A 160 6.70 -0.22 -7.30
C MET A 160 7.85 -1.21 -7.25
N TYR A 161 8.30 -1.49 -6.02
CA TYR A 161 9.20 -2.58 -5.73
C TYR A 161 8.56 -3.52 -4.70
N LEU A 162 8.13 -4.68 -5.18
CA LEU A 162 7.50 -5.71 -4.35
C LEU A 162 8.54 -6.76 -3.95
N ILE A 163 8.65 -7.06 -2.66
CA ILE A 163 9.53 -8.12 -2.17
C ILE A 163 8.71 -9.30 -1.70
N ASP A 164 9.08 -10.47 -2.18
CA ASP A 164 8.46 -11.70 -1.76
C ASP A 164 8.77 -12.05 -0.29
N ILE A 165 7.75 -12.53 0.40
CA ILE A 165 7.82 -13.00 1.78
C ILE A 165 7.25 -14.40 1.95
N ASP A 166 7.11 -15.20 0.90
CA ASP A 166 6.74 -16.59 1.11
C ASP A 166 7.79 -17.30 1.99
N ASN A 167 7.32 -18.11 2.94
CA ASN A 167 8.21 -18.84 3.87
C ASN A 167 9.23 -19.73 3.11
N SER A 168 8.83 -20.26 1.96
CA SER A 168 9.70 -21.04 1.06
C SER A 168 10.80 -20.17 0.43
N ARG A 169 10.69 -18.84 0.44
CA ARG A 169 11.60 -17.94 -0.26
C ARG A 169 12.42 -17.07 0.67
N ARG A 170 12.14 -17.05 1.97
CA ARG A 170 12.93 -16.28 2.95
C ARG A 170 14.26 -16.94 3.31
N THR A 171 15.23 -16.12 3.73
CA THR A 171 16.37 -16.61 4.50
C THR A 171 15.94 -16.81 5.95
N LEU A 172 15.75 -18.07 6.36
CA LEU A 172 15.54 -18.41 7.77
C LEU A 172 16.84 -18.11 8.54
N LYS A 173 16.79 -17.18 9.50
CA LYS A 173 17.93 -16.93 10.40
C LYS A 173 17.85 -17.96 11.51
N SER A 174 18.80 -18.90 11.56
CA SER A 174 18.83 -19.98 12.57
C SER A 174 17.57 -20.87 12.57
N GLY A 175 16.98 -21.13 11.40
CA GLY A 175 15.79 -21.97 11.26
C GLY A 175 14.46 -21.29 11.61
N VAL A 176 14.50 -20.03 12.04
CA VAL A 176 13.30 -19.21 12.28
C VAL A 176 13.12 -18.25 11.11
N ALA A 177 11.90 -18.17 10.58
CA ALA A 177 11.55 -17.11 9.65
C ALA A 177 11.75 -15.79 10.39
N GLY A 178 12.66 -14.94 9.92
CA GLY A 178 12.70 -13.57 10.42
C GLY A 178 11.34 -12.92 10.22
N THR A 179 10.96 -12.02 11.12
CA THR A 179 9.76 -11.17 11.00
C THR A 179 9.58 -10.72 9.55
N PRO A 180 8.37 -10.85 8.98
CA PRO A 180 7.09 -11.17 9.63
C PRO A 180 6.86 -12.64 10.05
N GLY A 181 5.80 -12.92 10.79
CA GLY A 181 5.37 -14.28 11.14
C GLY A 181 5.00 -15.14 9.93
N ALA A 182 4.73 -16.43 10.17
CA ALA A 182 4.21 -17.32 9.14
C ALA A 182 2.76 -16.94 8.81
N ASN A 183 2.40 -16.99 7.52
CA ASN A 183 1.06 -16.67 6.97
C ASN A 183 0.66 -15.18 6.96
N GLU A 184 1.63 -14.27 6.91
CA GLU A 184 1.34 -12.85 6.67
C GLU A 184 1.25 -12.56 5.17
N GLU A 185 0.21 -11.83 4.76
CA GLU A 185 -0.06 -11.45 3.36
C GLU A 185 0.92 -10.39 2.84
N GLY A 186 1.36 -9.50 3.74
CA GLY A 186 2.28 -8.42 3.46
C GLY A 186 2.90 -7.85 4.73
N TYR A 187 3.96 -7.06 4.56
CA TYR A 187 4.46 -6.17 5.60
C TYR A 187 5.31 -5.03 4.98
N ALA A 188 5.50 -3.95 5.73
CA ALA A 188 6.44 -2.89 5.38
C ALA A 188 7.53 -2.78 6.44
N THR A 189 8.79 -2.82 6.03
CA THR A 189 9.90 -2.56 6.97
C THR A 189 10.04 -1.07 7.25
N TRP A 190 9.97 -0.73 8.54
CA TRP A 190 10.56 0.49 9.07
C TRP A 190 12.02 0.21 9.36
N ALA A 191 12.93 0.87 8.67
CA ALA A 191 14.31 0.87 9.11
C ALA A 191 14.40 1.83 10.30
N ASP A 192 14.49 1.27 11.51
CA ASP A 192 14.76 2.00 12.74
C ASP A 192 16.17 2.60 12.65
N PHE A 193 16.24 3.82 12.11
CA PHE A 193 17.45 4.62 12.06
C PHE A 193 17.18 5.88 12.87
N GLY A 194 17.68 5.87 14.11
CA GLY A 194 17.57 6.98 15.05
C GLY A 194 17.73 8.34 14.37
N GLY A 195 16.62 9.08 14.32
CA GLY A 195 16.64 10.53 14.17
C GLY A 195 16.90 11.11 12.78
N PHE A 196 16.44 10.49 11.67
CA PHE A 196 16.41 11.17 10.37
C PHE A 196 15.02 11.25 9.74
N ASP A 197 14.75 12.45 9.20
CA ASP A 197 13.51 12.98 8.66
C ASP A 197 12.73 12.06 7.70
N LYS A 198 11.40 12.20 7.75
CA LYS A 198 10.37 11.67 6.84
C LYS A 198 10.49 12.19 5.39
N GLY A 199 11.70 12.25 4.83
CA GLY A 199 11.96 12.89 3.55
C GLY A 199 13.07 12.22 2.76
N ALA A 200 12.69 11.43 1.75
CA ALA A 200 13.25 11.49 0.40
C ALA A 200 12.58 10.41 -0.46
N LEU A 201 11.93 10.86 -1.55
CA LEU A 201 11.58 10.12 -2.76
C LEU A 201 12.40 8.81 -2.91
N SER A 202 11.82 7.67 -2.53
CA SER A 202 12.57 6.41 -2.42
C SER A 202 12.76 5.76 -3.79
N ALA A 203 13.92 6.00 -4.39
CA ALA A 203 14.47 5.09 -5.39
C ALA A 203 15.46 4.15 -4.70
N TRP A 204 15.00 3.11 -4.00
CA TRP A 204 15.82 1.92 -3.66
C TRP A 204 16.70 1.94 -2.40
N ARG A 205 16.43 2.78 -1.39
CA ARG A 205 17.03 2.56 -0.06
C ARG A 205 15.96 2.74 1.01
N ASN A 206 15.44 1.62 1.51
CA ASN A 206 14.47 1.48 2.60
C ASN A 206 13.01 1.75 2.21
N GLY A 207 12.56 1.29 1.04
CA GLY A 207 11.24 1.56 0.44
C GLY A 207 10.43 0.33 0.03
N GLU A 208 10.71 -0.82 0.64
CA GLU A 208 10.27 -2.13 0.16
C GLU A 208 8.84 -2.42 0.62
N ILE A 209 7.94 -2.70 -0.34
CA ILE A 209 6.60 -3.23 -0.05
C ILE A 209 6.73 -4.74 -0.11
N HIS A 210 6.49 -5.42 0.99
CA HIS A 210 6.62 -6.86 1.01
C HIS A 210 5.26 -7.53 0.91
N VAL A 211 5.12 -8.52 0.03
CA VAL A 211 3.87 -9.25 -0.20
C VAL A 211 4.14 -10.72 -0.52
N ALA A 212 3.28 -11.63 -0.06
CA ALA A 212 3.48 -13.08 -0.19
C ALA A 212 3.00 -13.63 -1.53
N PHE A 213 3.89 -13.84 -2.51
CA PHE A 213 3.47 -14.06 -3.90
C PHE A 213 2.75 -15.41 -4.09
N GLU A 214 3.28 -16.48 -3.49
CA GLU A 214 2.77 -17.85 -3.51
C GLU A 214 1.54 -17.98 -2.62
N MET A 215 1.56 -17.42 -1.42
CA MET A 215 0.40 -17.44 -0.52
C MET A 215 -0.82 -16.79 -1.17
N MET A 216 -0.69 -15.57 -1.73
CA MET A 216 -1.82 -14.89 -2.36
C MET A 216 -2.32 -15.65 -3.60
N HIS A 217 -1.39 -16.12 -4.46
CA HIS A 217 -1.76 -16.90 -5.64
C HIS A 217 -2.45 -18.23 -5.28
N SER A 218 -1.88 -19.01 -4.35
CA SER A 218 -2.44 -20.30 -3.92
C SER A 218 -3.72 -20.13 -3.09
N GLY A 219 -3.87 -18.99 -2.41
CA GLY A 219 -5.09 -18.60 -1.71
C GLY A 219 -6.23 -18.13 -2.62
N GLY A 220 -6.01 -18.07 -3.94
CA GLY A 220 -7.03 -17.67 -4.91
C GLY A 220 -7.31 -16.16 -4.91
N TYR A 221 -6.33 -15.34 -4.55
CA TYR A 221 -6.50 -13.89 -4.54
C TYR A 221 -6.69 -13.36 -5.96
N SER A 222 -7.67 -12.46 -6.14
CA SER A 222 -7.80 -11.65 -7.34
C SER A 222 -6.72 -10.56 -7.37
N ALA A 223 -6.58 -9.91 -8.53
CA ALA A 223 -5.70 -8.75 -8.66
C ALA A 223 -6.12 -7.63 -7.70
N GLU A 224 -7.41 -7.45 -7.44
CA GLU A 224 -7.97 -6.44 -6.54
C GLU A 224 -7.62 -6.73 -5.07
N HIS A 225 -7.64 -8.01 -4.65
CA HIS A 225 -7.22 -8.37 -3.28
C HIS A 225 -5.74 -8.05 -3.07
N VAL A 226 -4.89 -8.45 -4.01
CA VAL A 226 -3.46 -8.14 -3.95
C VAL A 226 -3.23 -6.63 -4.05
N ALA A 227 -4.01 -5.91 -4.86
CA ALA A 227 -3.92 -4.46 -4.95
C ALA A 227 -4.25 -3.75 -3.63
N ARG A 228 -5.27 -4.22 -2.89
CA ARG A 228 -5.58 -3.74 -1.54
C ARG A 228 -4.37 -3.91 -0.61
N VAL A 229 -3.77 -5.10 -0.58
CA VAL A 229 -2.57 -5.36 0.24
C VAL A 229 -1.44 -4.42 -0.16
N ILE A 230 -1.17 -4.24 -1.46
CA ILE A 230 -0.16 -3.29 -1.94
C ILE A 230 -0.44 -1.85 -1.43
N ILE A 231 -1.70 -1.40 -1.46
CA ILE A 231 -2.07 -0.06 -0.97
C ILE A 231 -1.89 0.03 0.55
N HIS A 232 -2.27 -1.01 1.30
CA HIS A 232 -2.09 -1.10 2.74
C HIS A 232 -0.60 -0.96 3.10
N GLU A 233 0.27 -1.77 2.50
CA GLU A 233 1.71 -1.70 2.76
C GLU A 233 2.33 -0.38 2.28
N ALA A 234 1.84 0.18 1.18
CA ALA A 234 2.23 1.50 0.72
C ALA A 234 1.82 2.59 1.72
N ALA A 235 0.67 2.45 2.38
CA ALA A 235 0.22 3.40 3.40
C ALA A 235 1.19 3.40 4.57
N HIS A 236 1.56 2.23 5.11
CA HIS A 236 2.67 2.15 6.07
C HIS A 236 3.87 2.89 5.51
N LYS A 237 4.41 2.41 4.40
CA LYS A 237 5.68 2.86 3.84
C LYS A 237 5.79 4.37 3.66
N TYR A 238 4.78 4.99 3.04
CA TYR A 238 4.85 6.37 2.60
C TYR A 238 4.23 7.37 3.56
N LEU A 239 3.36 6.92 4.47
CA LEU A 239 2.67 7.81 5.41
C LEU A 239 3.19 7.70 6.85
N GLY A 240 3.84 6.59 7.23
CA GLY A 240 4.21 6.40 8.64
C GLY A 240 3.11 5.83 9.50
N VAL A 241 2.02 5.36 8.89
CA VAL A 241 0.85 4.86 9.63
C VAL A 241 1.08 3.45 10.15
N THR A 242 0.26 3.03 11.10
CA THR A 242 0.38 1.75 11.82
C THR A 242 -0.83 0.85 11.55
N ASP A 243 -0.83 -0.36 12.10
CA ASP A 243 -1.99 -1.25 12.12
C ASP A 243 -2.76 -1.05 13.41
N LYS A 244 -3.78 -0.18 13.37
CA LYS A 244 -4.66 0.03 14.53
C LYS A 244 -5.63 -1.14 14.66
N LEU A 245 -6.41 -1.37 13.60
CA LEU A 245 -7.30 -2.52 13.42
C LEU A 245 -7.46 -2.77 11.91
N TYR A 246 -7.56 -4.05 11.55
CA TYR A 246 -7.96 -4.46 10.21
C TYR A 246 -9.48 -4.34 10.05
N CYS A 247 -9.95 -4.09 8.82
CA CYS A 247 -11.35 -3.81 8.54
C CYS A 247 -12.30 -4.97 8.82
N TRP A 248 -11.80 -6.21 8.86
CA TRP A 248 -12.57 -7.39 9.24
C TRP A 248 -12.65 -7.59 10.76
N GLN A 249 -11.82 -6.89 11.55
CA GLN A 249 -11.81 -7.01 13.00
C GLN A 249 -12.97 -6.23 13.62
N GLY A 250 -13.59 -6.82 14.65
CA GLY A 250 -14.60 -6.13 15.45
C GLY A 250 -14.02 -4.86 16.08
N GLY A 251 -14.78 -3.76 16.02
CA GLY A 251 -14.38 -2.45 16.55
C GLY A 251 -13.62 -1.56 15.56
N TYR A 252 -13.30 -2.04 14.35
CA TYR A 252 -12.75 -1.19 13.30
C TYR A 252 -13.65 0.01 12.99
N ASP A 253 -14.94 -0.25 12.89
CA ASP A 253 -15.99 0.75 12.70
C ASP A 253 -16.33 1.53 13.99
N ALA A 254 -15.50 1.43 15.02
CA ALA A 254 -15.55 2.25 16.22
C ALA A 254 -14.24 3.03 16.44
N LEU A 255 -13.22 2.84 15.58
CA LEU A 255 -11.97 3.61 15.69
C LEU A 255 -12.24 5.12 15.63
N PRO A 256 -11.58 5.92 16.50
CA PRO A 256 -11.65 7.37 16.43
C PRO A 256 -10.88 7.88 15.21
N PHE A 257 -11.23 9.08 14.72
CA PHE A 257 -10.60 9.66 13.53
C PHE A 257 -9.07 9.69 13.60
N THR A 258 -8.48 10.01 14.77
CA THR A 258 -7.01 10.06 14.94
C THR A 258 -6.35 8.71 14.69
N ASP A 259 -7.01 7.62 15.09
CA ASP A 259 -6.51 6.28 14.84
C ASP A 259 -6.76 5.88 13.40
N CYS A 260 -7.92 6.23 12.81
CA CYS A 260 -8.18 5.92 11.42
C CYS A 260 -7.20 6.60 10.45
N ILE A 261 -6.80 7.85 10.68
CA ILE A 261 -5.80 8.51 9.82
C ILE A 261 -4.39 7.94 10.02
N ASP A 262 -4.17 7.23 11.13
CA ASP A 262 -2.94 6.52 11.49
C ASP A 262 -3.08 4.99 11.33
N ASN A 263 -4.04 4.55 10.51
CA ASN A 263 -4.32 3.15 10.21
C ASN A 263 -4.13 2.85 8.72
N ALA A 264 -3.26 1.90 8.38
CA ALA A 264 -3.01 1.53 6.98
C ALA A 264 -4.27 1.02 6.27
N ASP A 265 -5.04 0.17 6.95
CA ASP A 265 -6.23 -0.46 6.39
C ASP A 265 -7.36 0.55 6.12
N SER A 266 -7.42 1.66 6.86
CA SER A 266 -8.32 2.78 6.56
C SER A 266 -8.07 3.39 5.18
N TYR A 267 -6.82 3.52 4.75
CA TYR A 267 -6.52 4.00 3.41
C TYR A 267 -6.83 2.95 2.34
N ALA A 268 -6.44 1.70 2.57
CA ALA A 268 -6.63 0.62 1.60
C ALA A 268 -8.11 0.39 1.26
N TRP A 269 -8.95 0.24 2.29
CA TRP A 269 -10.38 -0.01 2.10
C TRP A 269 -11.16 1.22 1.65
N ALA A 270 -10.80 2.42 2.12
CA ALA A 270 -11.43 3.63 1.60
C ALA A 270 -11.12 3.84 0.13
N ALA A 271 -9.88 3.61 -0.31
CA ALA A 271 -9.50 3.74 -1.72
C ALA A 271 -10.26 2.73 -2.59
N LEU A 272 -10.34 1.47 -2.16
CA LEU A 272 -11.09 0.43 -2.87
C LEU A 272 -12.59 0.78 -2.94
N SER A 273 -13.19 1.22 -1.83
CA SER A 273 -14.60 1.65 -1.77
C SER A 273 -14.88 2.85 -2.69
N LEU A 274 -13.99 3.84 -2.70
CA LEU A 274 -14.12 5.00 -3.60
C LEU A 274 -14.01 4.58 -5.06
N ASN A 275 -13.12 3.63 -5.38
CA ASN A 275 -13.00 3.08 -6.73
C ASN A 275 -14.25 2.31 -7.17
N MET A 276 -14.87 1.55 -6.27
CA MET A 276 -16.10 0.80 -6.55
C MET A 276 -17.36 1.67 -6.51
N GLY A 277 -17.29 2.87 -5.91
CA GLY A 277 -18.41 3.80 -5.79
C GLY A 277 -19.41 3.46 -4.68
N PHE A 278 -19.10 2.48 -3.82
CA PHE A 278 -19.91 2.10 -2.66
C PHE A 278 -19.02 1.64 -1.50
N LEU A 279 -19.60 1.61 -0.29
CA LEU A 279 -18.87 1.21 0.93
C LEU A 279 -18.63 -0.30 0.94
N LEU A 280 -17.37 -0.70 1.03
CA LEU A 280 -16.94 -2.07 1.34
C LEU A 280 -16.58 -2.18 2.82
N ARG A 281 -17.06 -3.22 3.49
CA ARG A 281 -16.68 -3.53 4.88
C ARG A 281 -15.95 -4.85 4.84
N GLY A 282 -14.66 -4.93 5.16
CA GLY A 282 -13.72 -6.04 4.85
C GLY A 282 -14.19 -7.50 4.93
N ILE A 283 -15.33 -7.79 5.57
CA ILE A 283 -16.09 -9.05 5.44
C ILE A 283 -16.71 -9.29 4.05
N ASP A 284 -16.97 -8.23 3.28
CA ASP A 284 -17.64 -8.23 1.96
C ASP A 284 -16.68 -8.62 0.82
N SER A 285 -15.44 -8.94 1.16
CA SER A 285 -14.30 -8.97 0.25
C SER A 285 -13.31 -10.04 0.69
N HIS A 286 -13.67 -11.30 0.41
CA HIS A 286 -12.80 -12.48 0.30
C HIS A 286 -11.77 -12.85 1.39
N ASP A 287 -11.63 -12.10 2.49
CA ASP A 287 -10.87 -12.59 3.67
C ASP A 287 -11.55 -13.83 4.29
N ASN A 288 -12.82 -14.08 3.93
CA ASN A 288 -13.48 -15.36 4.11
C ASN A 288 -13.24 -16.25 2.88
N LYS A 289 -12.46 -17.33 3.04
CA LYS A 289 -12.09 -18.36 2.03
C LYS A 289 -13.27 -19.09 1.35
N ALA A 290 -14.50 -18.59 1.48
CA ALA A 290 -15.75 -19.31 1.22
C ALA A 290 -16.78 -18.56 0.35
N TYR A 291 -16.37 -17.58 -0.48
CA TYR A 291 -17.27 -17.03 -1.50
C TYR A 291 -16.79 -17.37 -2.92
N PRO A 292 -17.45 -18.33 -3.59
CA PRO A 292 -17.40 -18.45 -5.04
C PRO A 292 -18.53 -17.59 -5.64
N GLY A 293 -18.19 -16.47 -6.27
CA GLY A 293 -19.10 -15.88 -7.26
C GLY A 293 -19.32 -14.37 -7.20
N ASN A 294 -19.05 -13.75 -8.35
CA ASN A 294 -19.74 -12.61 -8.94
C ASN A 294 -19.78 -11.32 -8.14
N ILE A 295 -18.79 -10.47 -8.40
CA ILE A 295 -19.03 -9.02 -8.47
C ILE A 295 -19.28 -8.73 -9.94
N ALA A 296 -20.54 -8.40 -10.26
CA ALA A 296 -20.96 -7.85 -11.55
C ALA A 296 -20.87 -6.32 -11.52
#